data_AF-A0A376BZR6-F1
#
_entry.id   AF-A0A376BZR6-F1
#
_cell.length_a   1.000
_cell.length_b   1.000
_cell.length_c   1.000
_cell.angle_alpha   90.00
_cell.angle_beta   90.00
_cell.angle_gamma   90.00
#
_symmetry.space_group_name_H-M   'P 1'
#
loop_
_entity.id
_entity.type
_entity.pdbx_description
1 polymer ?
#
loop_
_entity_poly.entity_id
_entity_poly.type
_entity_poly.pdbx_seq_one_letter_code
_entity_poly.pdbx_strand_id
1 'polypeptide(L)'
;MEKKFFKLTVKVGTQIISSQGDYVVEDIPHNALEYLERGSTWLVLTPEAHEELKALPDERLKALITLRKQQGFDGDVAILEKALKGKEKSSVESRKSKKNEPSGTQTTD
;
A
#
# COMPACT_ATOMS: atom_id res chain seq x y z
N MET A 1 4.01 -9.50 0.20
CA MET A 1 4.05 -8.60 -0.97
C MET A 1 5.03 -9.14 -2.00
N GLU A 2 4.54 -9.41 -3.20
CA GLU A 2 5.32 -9.95 -4.32
C GLU A 2 6.13 -8.86 -5.06
N LYS A 3 7.21 -9.26 -5.72
CA LYS A 3 8.10 -8.36 -6.49
C LYS A 3 7.36 -7.62 -7.63
N LYS A 4 6.32 -8.22 -8.22
CA LYS A 4 5.50 -7.63 -9.30
C LYS A 4 4.80 -6.31 -8.90
N PHE A 5 4.67 -6.06 -7.60
CA PHE A 5 4.09 -4.83 -7.06
C PHE A 5 5.04 -3.64 -7.06
N PHE A 6 6.31 -3.87 -7.41
CA PHE A 6 7.33 -2.85 -7.49
C PHE A 6 7.94 -2.81 -8.88
N LYS A 7 8.51 -1.66 -9.21
CA LYS A 7 9.34 -1.47 -10.40
C LYS A 7 10.58 -0.65 -10.02
N LEU A 8 11.69 -0.96 -10.67
CA LEU A 8 12.91 -0.17 -10.58
C LEU A 8 12.80 1.06 -11.48
N THR A 9 13.19 2.22 -10.97
CA THR A 9 13.34 3.45 -11.79
C THR A 9 14.76 3.60 -12.33
N VAL A 10 15.70 2.81 -11.81
CA VAL A 10 17.10 2.75 -12.23
C VAL A 10 17.38 1.44 -12.99
N LYS A 11 18.47 1.42 -13.75
CA LYS A 11 18.89 0.20 -14.45
C LYS A 11 19.50 -0.80 -13.46
N VAL A 12 19.33 -2.09 -13.74
CA VAL A 12 20.10 -3.15 -13.07
C VAL A 12 21.59 -2.89 -13.25
N GLY A 13 22.37 -3.10 -12.20
CA GLY A 13 23.79 -2.75 -12.12
C GLY A 13 24.07 -1.33 -11.61
N THR A 14 23.04 -0.52 -11.34
CA THR A 14 23.23 0.81 -10.72
C THR A 14 23.70 0.65 -9.28
N GLN A 15 24.78 1.35 -8.92
CA GLN A 15 25.24 1.44 -7.54
C GLN A 15 24.45 2.54 -6.80
N ILE A 16 23.78 2.17 -5.72
CA ILE A 16 23.12 3.08 -4.80
C ILE A 16 24.07 3.36 -3.65
N ILE A 17 24.37 4.64 -3.46
CA ILE A 17 25.16 5.13 -2.33
C ILE A 17 24.18 5.64 -1.28
N SER A 18 24.23 5.09 -0.08
CA SER A 18 23.32 5.46 1.00
C SER A 18 24.03 5.49 2.34
N SER A 19 23.48 6.24 3.30
CA SER A 19 23.98 6.25 4.68
C SER A 19 23.88 4.88 5.38
N GLN A 20 23.14 3.93 4.81
CA GLN A 20 22.99 2.56 5.31
C GLN A 20 23.99 1.59 4.66
N GLY A 21 24.83 2.08 3.76
CA GLY A 21 25.77 1.28 2.98
C GLY A 21 25.51 1.38 1.48
N ASP A 22 26.54 1.03 0.74
CA ASP A 22 26.53 1.03 -0.72
C ASP A 22 26.14 -0.36 -1.22
N TYR A 23 25.30 -0.41 -2.25
CA TYR A 23 24.88 -1.66 -2.86
C TYR A 23 24.61 -1.50 -4.34
N VAL A 24 24.67 -2.61 -5.08
CA VAL A 24 24.33 -2.67 -6.49
C VAL A 24 22.91 -3.22 -6.64
N VAL A 25 22.09 -2.56 -7.45
CA VAL A 25 20.73 -3.01 -7.74
C VAL A 25 20.80 -4.16 -8.75
N GLU A 26 20.67 -5.39 -8.28
CA GLU A 26 20.64 -6.58 -9.14
C GLU A 26 19.22 -6.95 -9.59
N ASP A 27 18.23 -6.76 -8.70
CA ASP A 27 16.82 -7.03 -8.91
C ASP A 27 16.00 -6.24 -7.88
N ILE A 28 14.67 -6.31 -7.96
CA ILE A 28 13.76 -5.86 -6.90
C ILE A 28 14.01 -6.72 -5.65
N PRO A 29 14.40 -6.12 -4.52
CA PRO A 29 14.68 -6.88 -3.31
C PRO A 29 13.40 -7.44 -2.68
N HIS A 30 13.53 -8.55 -1.95
CA HIS A 30 12.39 -9.17 -1.25
C HIS A 30 11.77 -8.24 -0.18
N ASN A 31 12.57 -7.35 0.39
CA ASN A 31 12.18 -6.32 1.35
C ASN A 31 11.98 -4.94 0.69
N ALA A 32 11.55 -4.89 -0.58
CA ALA A 32 11.31 -3.64 -1.32
C ALA A 32 10.42 -2.64 -0.57
N LEU A 33 9.42 -3.13 0.18
CA LEU A 33 8.56 -2.28 0.99
C LEU A 33 9.35 -1.53 2.08
N GLU A 34 10.28 -2.21 2.76
CA GLU A 34 11.11 -1.59 3.80
C GLU A 34 12.04 -0.53 3.22
N TYR A 35 12.61 -0.80 2.05
CA TYR A 35 13.41 0.18 1.33
C TYR A 35 12.59 1.41 0.95
N LEU A 36 11.36 1.21 0.47
CA LEU A 36 10.43 2.27 0.14
C LEU A 36 10.06 3.10 1.38
N GLU A 37 9.77 2.46 2.52
CA GLU A 37 9.50 3.13 3.80
C GLU A 37 10.68 3.94 4.33
N ARG A 38 11.91 3.49 4.02
CA ARG A 38 13.15 4.22 4.33
C ARG A 38 13.41 5.39 3.37
N GLY A 39 12.55 5.60 2.37
CA GLY A 39 12.68 6.70 1.41
C GLY A 39 13.43 6.35 0.13
N SER A 40 13.56 5.07 -0.23
CA SER A 40 14.18 4.69 -1.49
C SER A 40 13.40 5.23 -2.69
N THR A 41 14.08 6.03 -3.51
CA THR A 41 13.53 6.66 -4.73
C THR A 41 13.73 5.82 -5.98
N TRP A 42 14.57 4.78 -5.90
CA TRP A 42 14.88 3.85 -6.99
C TRP A 42 13.83 2.74 -7.15
N LEU A 43 12.86 2.66 -6.23
CA LEU A 43 11.68 1.79 -6.28
C LEU A 43 10.43 2.65 -6.47
N VAL A 44 9.49 2.18 -7.27
CA VAL A 44 8.13 2.74 -7.41
C VAL A 44 7.08 1.64 -7.36
N LEU A 45 5.85 1.99 -7.00
CA LEU A 45 4.73 1.06 -6.92
C LEU A 45 4.13 0.82 -8.31
N THR A 46 3.74 -0.41 -8.58
CA THR A 46 2.91 -0.73 -9.74
C THR A 46 1.42 -0.59 -9.40
N PRO A 47 0.53 -0.35 -10.37
CA PRO A 47 -0.89 -0.24 -10.12
C PRO A 47 -1.51 -1.47 -9.45
N GLU A 48 -0.90 -2.64 -9.63
CA GLU A 48 -1.32 -3.92 -9.05
C GLU A 48 -1.09 -3.99 -7.54
N ALA A 49 -0.19 -3.16 -6.99
CA ALA A 49 0.14 -3.14 -5.58
C ALA A 49 -1.05 -2.76 -4.67
N HIS A 50 -2.08 -2.11 -5.21
CA HIS A 50 -3.16 -1.52 -4.42
C HIS A 50 -3.91 -2.54 -3.54
N GLU A 51 -4.07 -3.79 -3.97
CA GLU A 51 -4.77 -4.82 -3.18
C GLU A 51 -3.94 -5.25 -1.97
N GLU A 52 -2.65 -5.54 -2.15
CA GLU A 52 -1.74 -5.88 -1.05
C GLU A 52 -1.56 -4.73 -0.07
N LEU A 53 -1.54 -3.49 -0.58
CA LEU A 53 -1.40 -2.30 0.25
C LEU A 53 -2.58 -2.13 1.22
N LYS A 54 -3.79 -2.65 0.91
CA LYS A 54 -4.93 -2.62 1.84
C LYS A 54 -4.68 -3.42 3.11
N ALA A 55 -3.83 -4.44 3.05
CA ALA A 55 -3.46 -5.24 4.21
C ALA A 55 -2.57 -4.47 5.20
N LEU A 56 -1.95 -3.37 4.78
CA LEU A 56 -1.13 -2.55 5.65
C LEU A 56 -1.99 -1.73 6.63
N PRO A 57 -1.46 -1.44 7.84
CA PRO A 57 -2.06 -0.48 8.77
C PRO A 57 -2.24 0.91 8.14
N ASP A 58 -3.31 1.61 8.53
CA ASP A 58 -3.65 2.92 7.99
C ASP A 58 -2.55 3.95 8.28
N GLU A 59 -1.90 3.85 9.45
CA GLU A 59 -0.77 4.71 9.83
C GLU A 59 0.42 4.52 8.89
N ARG A 60 0.74 3.28 8.52
CA ARG A 60 1.82 2.99 7.56
C ARG A 60 1.48 3.55 6.18
N LEU A 61 0.24 3.36 5.71
CA LEU A 61 -0.20 3.93 4.43
C LEU A 61 -0.11 5.46 4.43
N LYS A 62 -0.55 6.13 5.50
CA LYS A 62 -0.47 7.60 5.63
C LYS A 62 0.97 8.11 5.66
N ALA A 63 1.86 7.40 6.36
CA ALA A 63 3.29 7.72 6.38
C ALA A 63 3.90 7.60 4.97
N LEU A 64 3.59 6.52 4.25
CA LEU A 64 4.03 6.30 2.88
C LEU A 64 3.50 7.38 1.92
N ILE A 65 2.22 7.76 2.03
CA ILE A 65 1.65 8.85 1.22
C ILE A 65 2.41 10.15 1.44
N THR A 66 2.69 10.48 2.70
CA THR A 66 3.40 11.72 3.06
C THR A 66 4.81 11.71 2.49
N LEU A 67 5.54 10.61 2.68
CA LEU A 67 6.89 10.41 2.15
C LEU A 67 6.91 10.55 0.61
N ARG A 68 6.00 9.88 -0.09
CA ARG A 68 5.95 9.91 -1.55
C ARG A 68 5.52 11.26 -2.12
N LYS A 69 4.63 12.00 -1.44
CA LYS A 69 4.31 13.40 -1.77
C LYS A 69 5.54 14.28 -1.67
N GLN A 70 6.31 14.16 -0.59
CA GLN A 70 7.55 14.94 -0.41
C GLN A 70 8.61 14.64 -1.47
N GLN A 71 8.64 13.39 -1.96
CA GLN A 71 9.56 12.96 -3.01
C GLN A 71 9.07 13.26 -4.44
N GLY A 72 7.82 13.72 -4.62
CA GLY A 72 7.25 14.01 -5.94
C GLY A 72 6.78 12.78 -6.74
N PHE A 73 6.51 11.64 -6.08
CA PHE A 73 6.00 10.44 -6.75
C PHE A 73 4.47 10.39 -6.74
N ASP A 74 3.82 11.27 -7.50
CA ASP A 74 2.34 11.38 -7.53
C ASP A 74 1.63 10.09 -7.95
N GLY A 75 2.26 9.28 -8.80
CA GLY A 75 1.75 7.97 -9.21
C GLY A 75 1.61 7.00 -8.04
N ASP A 76 2.66 6.90 -7.20
CA ASP A 76 2.66 6.07 -5.99
C ASP A 76 1.64 6.58 -4.98
N VAL A 77 1.53 7.90 -4.83
CA VAL A 77 0.55 8.55 -3.95
C VAL A 77 -0.87 8.15 -4.34
N ALA A 78 -1.21 8.20 -5.64
CA ALA A 78 -2.53 7.81 -6.13
C ALA A 78 -2.85 6.33 -5.83
N ILE A 79 -1.87 5.44 -5.96
CA ILE A 79 -2.00 4.01 -5.63
C ILE A 79 -2.25 3.81 -4.13
N LEU A 80 -1.47 4.48 -3.28
CA LEU A 80 -1.59 4.40 -1.83
C LEU A 80 -2.91 4.98 -1.31
N GLU A 81 -3.35 6.12 -1.86
CA GLU A 81 -4.64 6.72 -1.52
C GLU A 81 -5.82 5.84 -1.96
N LYS A 82 -5.70 5.17 -3.12
CA LYS A 82 -6.70 4.21 -3.59
C LYS A 82 -6.79 3.00 -2.66
N ALA A 83 -5.66 2.49 -2.19
CA ALA A 83 -5.62 1.41 -1.20
C ALA A 83 -6.29 1.82 0.12
N LEU A 84 -5.96 3.01 0.65
CA LEU A 84 -6.55 3.54 1.87
C LEU A 84 -8.08 3.71 1.77
N LYS A 85 -8.56 4.36 0.69
CA LYS A 85 -10.01 4.53 0.43
C LYS A 85 -10.73 3.20 0.22
N GLY A 86 -10.09 2.24 -0.43
CA GLY A 86 -10.64 0.90 -0.64
C GLY A 86 -10.91 0.18 0.69
N LYS A 87 -10.02 0.36 1.66
CA LYS A 87 -10.14 -0.22 3.01
C LYS A 87 -11.32 0.36 3.79
N GLU A 88 -11.53 1.67 3.70
CA GLU A 88 -12.67 2.35 4.33
C GLU A 88 -14.01 1.83 3.79
N LYS A 89 -14.12 1.66 2.46
CA LYS A 89 -15.34 1.12 1.84
C LYS A 89 -15.64 -0.31 2.30
N SER A 90 -14.64 -1.19 2.38
CA SER A 90 -14.82 -2.55 2.88
C SER A 90 -15.24 -2.60 4.36
N SER A 91 -14.77 -1.65 5.18
CA SER A 91 -15.18 -1.54 6.60
C SER A 91 -16.62 -1.05 6.77
N VAL A 92 -17.07 -0.12 5.92
CA VAL A 92 -18.44 0.43 5.95
C VAL A 92 -19.46 -0.61 5.48
N GLU A 93 -19.14 -1.38 4.43
CA GLU A 93 -20.03 -2.44 3.92
C GLU A 93 -20.22 -3.57 4.95
N SER A 94 -19.15 -3.93 5.67
CA SER A 94 -19.17 -4.96 6.72
C SER A 94 -20.02 -4.57 7.94
N ARG A 95 -20.24 -3.27 8.18
CA ARG A 95 -21.10 -2.78 9.28
C ARG A 95 -22.57 -2.68 8.90
N LYS A 96 -22.92 -2.66 7.61
CA LYS A 96 -24.32 -2.54 7.16
C LYS A 96 -25.06 -3.88 7.15
N SER A 97 -24.35 -5.00 7.17
CA SER A 97 -24.92 -6.36 7.08
C SER A 97 -25.32 -6.99 8.42
N LYS A 98 -25.25 -6.28 9.56
CA LYS A 98 -25.61 -6.84 10.89
C LYS A 98 -26.84 -6.19 11.55
N LYS A 99 -27.73 -5.54 10.78
CA LYS A 99 -28.92 -4.85 11.33
C LYS A 99 -30.26 -5.19 10.66
N ASN A 100 -30.40 -6.34 10.00
CA ASN A 100 -31.69 -6.83 9.54
C ASN A 100 -31.90 -8.30 9.98
N GLU A 101 -32.06 -8.54 11.27
CA GLU A 101 -32.92 -9.64 11.71
C GLU A 101 -34.33 -9.06 11.90
N PRO A 102 -35.36 -9.54 11.18
CA PRO A 102 -36.73 -9.14 11.45
C PRO A 102 -37.18 -9.82 12.74
N SER A 103 -37.44 -9.03 13.79
CA SER A 103 -38.19 -9.52 14.95
C SER A 103 -39.62 -9.80 14.49
N GLY A 104 -39.86 -11.08 14.15
CA GLY A 104 -41.18 -11.57 13.82
C GLY A 104 -42.13 -11.38 15.00
N THR A 105 -43.14 -10.57 14.77
CA THR A 105 -44.37 -10.48 15.55
C THR A 105 -44.97 -11.87 15.71
N GLN A 106 -45.20 -12.31 16.94
CA GLN A 106 -46.16 -13.39 17.22
C GLN A 106 -47.28 -12.80 18.09
N THR A 107 -48.41 -12.57 17.44
CA THR A 107 -49.73 -12.41 18.01
C THR A 107 -50.53 -13.64 17.59
N THR A 108 -51.08 -14.38 18.56
CA THR A 108 -52.27 -15.25 18.48
C THR A 108 -52.44 -15.86 19.87
N ASP A 109 -53.37 -15.34 20.67
CA ASP A 109 -54.76 -15.81 20.91
C ASP A 109 -54.81 -16.71 22.15
#